data_AF-A0A9D7JS99-F1
#
_entry.id   AF-A0A9D7JS99-F1
#
_cell.length_a   1.000
_cell.length_b   1.000
_cell.length_c   1.000
_cell.angle_alpha   90.00
_cell.angle_beta   90.00
_cell.angle_gamma   90.00
#
_symmetry.space_group_name_H-M   'P 1'
#
loop_
_entity.id
_entity.type
_entity.pdbx_description
1 polymer ?
#
loop_
_entity_poly.entity_id
_entity_poly.type
_entity_poly.pdbx_seq_one_letter_code
_entity_poly.pdbx_strand_id
1 'polypeptide(L)'
;MMSKRRPCLVLSKRALNSIHKRALICPITSAPPQGILQIPIPTNQKNIQGTIMLDQLKSLDYRVRNAKKIDELIDLELYDHISSLIGVIIHR
;
A
#
# COMPACT_ATOMS: atom_id res chain seq x y z
N MET A 1 -14.80 5.80 -15.71
CA MET A 1 -13.70 4.87 -16.03
C MET A 1 -13.68 3.77 -14.97
N MET A 2 -14.02 2.52 -15.34
CA MET A 2 -14.13 1.39 -14.40
C MET A 2 -12.76 1.13 -13.77
N SER A 3 -12.52 1.62 -12.55
CA SER A 3 -11.33 1.29 -11.79
C SER A 3 -11.37 -0.19 -11.45
N LYS A 4 -10.64 -1.03 -12.19
CA LYS A 4 -10.40 -2.44 -11.84
C LYS A 4 -10.06 -2.51 -10.34
N ARG A 5 -10.76 -3.37 -9.57
CA ARG A 5 -10.44 -3.57 -8.14
C ARG A 5 -9.01 -4.09 -8.07
N ARG A 6 -8.15 -3.39 -7.32
CA ARG A 6 -6.74 -3.77 -7.13
C ARG A 6 -6.45 -3.82 -5.63
N PRO A 7 -5.62 -4.77 -5.18
CA PRO A 7 -5.08 -4.73 -3.83
C PRO A 7 -4.23 -3.47 -3.65
N CYS A 8 -4.22 -2.93 -2.44
CA CYS A 8 -3.44 -1.76 -2.06
C CYS A 8 -2.90 -1.97 -0.65
N LEU A 9 -1.66 -1.56 -0.41
CA LEU A 9 -1.11 -1.48 0.94
C LEU A 9 -1.70 -0.24 1.63
N VAL A 10 -2.16 -0.39 2.87
CA VAL A 10 -2.62 0.74 3.70
C VAL A 10 -1.46 1.22 4.57
N LEU A 11 -1.10 2.51 4.43
CA LEU A 11 0.01 3.13 5.16
C LEU A 11 -0.45 3.93 6.38
N SER A 12 -1.66 4.49 6.33
CA SER A 12 -2.20 5.28 7.44
C SER A 12 -2.74 4.40 8.56
N LYS A 13 -2.51 4.84 9.81
CA LYS A 13 -3.01 4.17 11.01
C LYS A 13 -4.53 4.05 10.98
N ARG A 14 -5.06 2.94 11.51
CA ARG A 14 -6.51 2.68 11.62
C ARG A 14 -7.27 3.79 12.34
N ALA A 15 -6.67 4.40 13.37
CA ALA A 15 -7.28 5.51 14.11
C ALA A 15 -7.55 6.71 13.18
N LEU A 16 -6.56 7.11 12.37
CA LEU A 16 -6.69 8.19 11.38
C LEU A 16 -7.75 7.87 10.34
N ASN A 17 -7.76 6.62 9.87
CA ASN A 17 -8.73 6.15 8.87
C ASN A 17 -10.16 6.20 9.40
N SER A 18 -10.34 5.95 10.70
CA SER A 18 -11.65 5.95 11.35
C SER A 18 -12.21 7.35 11.53
N ILE A 19 -11.33 8.34 11.76
CA ILE A 19 -11.69 9.76 11.90
C ILE A 19 -12.03 10.35 10.52
N HIS A 20 -11.08 10.29 9.58
CA HIS A 20 -11.22 10.96 8.28
C HIS A 20 -11.99 10.16 7.23
N LYS A 21 -12.30 8.90 7.52
CA LYS A 21 -12.98 7.96 6.60
C LYS A 21 -12.24 7.74 5.27
N ARG A 22 -10.95 8.07 5.26
CA ARG A 22 -10.03 7.94 4.14
C ARG A 22 -8.81 7.16 4.59
N ALA A 23 -8.17 6.47 3.66
CA ALA A 23 -6.91 5.78 3.90
C ALA A 23 -5.84 6.32 2.95
N LEU A 24 -4.62 6.49 3.46
CA LEU A 24 -3.41 6.63 2.66
C LEU A 24 -2.98 5.24 2.23
N ILE A 25 -2.88 5.03 0.92
CA ILE A 25 -2.63 3.72 0.33
C ILE A 25 -1.64 3.79 -0.81
N CYS A 26 -0.92 2.69 -1.02
CA CYS A 26 -0.08 2.45 -2.20
C CYS A 26 -0.66 1.28 -3.03
N PRO A 27 -0.93 1.47 -4.34
CA PRO A 27 -1.41 0.40 -5.20
C PRO A 27 -0.41 -0.75 -5.31
N ILE A 28 -0.93 -1.96 -5.52
CA ILE A 28 -0.12 -3.14 -5.85
C ILE A 28 -0.38 -3.51 -7.32
N THR A 29 0.70 -3.75 -8.06
CA THR A 29 0.67 -4.15 -9.48
C THR A 29 1.28 -5.53 -9.68
N SER A 30 0.92 -6.21 -10.76
CA SER A 30 1.57 -7.45 -11.19
C SER A 30 2.83 -7.21 -12.03
N ALA A 31 3.09 -5.95 -12.42
CA ALA A 31 4.30 -5.59 -13.15
C ALA A 31 5.54 -5.73 -12.25
N PRO A 32 6.68 -6.19 -12.78
CA PRO A 32 7.92 -6.27 -12.01
C PRO A 32 8.40 -4.87 -11.59
N PRO A 33 9.15 -4.75 -10.49
CA PRO A 33 9.68 -3.48 -10.03
C PRO A 33 10.69 -2.91 -11.03
N GLN A 34 10.57 -1.60 -11.30
CA GLN A 34 11.43 -0.87 -12.24
C GLN A 34 12.27 0.23 -11.57
N GLY A 35 12.23 0.34 -10.23
CA GLY A 35 12.97 1.37 -9.50
C GLY A 35 12.85 1.25 -7.99
N ILE A 36 13.53 2.14 -7.28
CA ILE A 36 13.70 2.07 -5.81
C ILE A 36 12.40 2.24 -5.01
N LEU A 37 11.35 2.84 -5.60
CA LEU A 37 10.05 3.03 -4.96
C LEU A 37 9.02 1.95 -5.37
N GLN A 38 9.47 0.94 -6.10
CA GLN A 38 8.66 -0.20 -6.53
C GLN A 38 9.13 -1.43 -5.79
N ILE A 39 8.42 -1.83 -4.74
CA ILE A 39 8.90 -2.83 -3.78
C ILE A 39 8.24 -4.18 -4.06
N PRO A 40 8.99 -5.23 -4.45
CA PRO A 40 8.42 -6.55 -4.64
C PRO A 40 7.92 -7.11 -3.30
N ILE A 41 6.74 -7.73 -3.33
CA ILE A 41 6.20 -8.46 -2.18
C ILE A 41 6.87 -9.84 -2.15
N PRO A 42 7.56 -10.22 -1.06
CA PRO A 42 8.24 -11.49 -0.96
C PRO A 42 7.26 -12.68 -0.97
N THR A 43 7.73 -13.82 -1.46
CA THR A 43 6.91 -15.02 -1.69
C THR A 43 6.44 -15.71 -0.40
N ASN A 44 7.02 -15.34 0.74
CA ASN A 44 6.59 -15.77 2.07
C ASN A 44 5.22 -15.18 2.47
N GLN A 45 4.74 -14.14 1.78
CA GLN A 45 3.44 -13.54 2.01
C GLN A 45 2.33 -14.33 1.31
N LYS A 46 1.32 -14.73 2.10
CA LYS A 46 0.43 -15.84 1.71
C LYS A 46 -0.51 -15.52 0.55
N ASN A 47 -1.15 -14.34 0.53
CA ASN A 47 -2.32 -14.14 -0.35
C ASN A 47 -2.15 -13.03 -1.39
N ILE A 48 -1.04 -12.27 -1.35
CA ILE A 48 -0.82 -11.14 -2.25
C ILE A 48 0.56 -11.25 -2.87
N GLN A 49 0.60 -11.20 -4.21
CA GLN A 49 1.84 -11.16 -4.99
C GLN A 49 1.86 -9.88 -5.83
N GLY A 50 3.07 -9.45 -6.17
CA GLY A 50 3.30 -8.31 -7.05
C GLY A 50 4.21 -7.28 -6.43
N THR A 51 4.03 -6.03 -6.84
CA THR A 51 4.91 -4.92 -6.50
C THR A 51 4.11 -3.76 -5.93
N ILE A 52 4.52 -3.28 -4.76
CA ILE A 52 3.97 -2.10 -4.09
C ILE A 52 4.53 -0.86 -4.78
N MET A 53 3.65 0.00 -5.29
CA MET A 53 4.00 1.26 -5.96
C MET A 53 4.01 2.42 -4.95
N LEU A 54 5.12 2.66 -4.25
CA LEU A 54 5.20 3.70 -3.21
C LEU A 54 5.09 5.13 -3.79
N ASP A 55 5.60 5.32 -5.01
CA ASP A 55 5.49 6.55 -5.80
C ASP A 55 4.04 6.89 -6.22
N GLN A 56 3.12 5.92 -6.15
CA GLN A 56 1.70 6.12 -6.47
C GLN A 56 0.80 6.28 -5.23
N LEU A 57 1.34 6.87 -4.16
CA LEU A 57 0.60 7.18 -2.93
C LEU A 57 -0.70 7.94 -3.20
N LYS A 58 -1.82 7.46 -2.66
CA LYS A 58 -3.14 8.07 -2.82
C LYS A 58 -3.89 8.13 -1.49
N SER A 59 -4.66 9.21 -1.28
CA SER A 59 -5.68 9.29 -0.23
C SER A 59 -7.03 8.96 -0.84
N LEU A 60 -7.75 7.97 -0.29
CA LEU A 60 -9.01 7.49 -0.87
C LEU A 60 -10.06 7.24 0.21
N ASP A 61 -11.33 7.60 -0.04
CA ASP A 61 -12.45 7.14 0.80
C ASP A 61 -12.67 5.64 0.56
N TYR A 62 -12.38 4.84 1.57
CA TYR A 62 -12.44 3.37 1.48
C TYR A 62 -13.86 2.83 1.61
N ARG A 63 -14.82 3.62 2.12
CA ARG A 63 -16.22 3.21 2.29
C ARG A 63 -16.94 3.24 0.95
N VAL A 64 -16.84 4.35 0.21
CA VAL A 64 -17.46 4.46 -1.13
C VAL A 64 -16.83 3.49 -2.14
N ARG A 65 -15.60 3.04 -1.87
CA ARG A 65 -14.88 2.02 -2.65
C ARG A 65 -15.25 0.58 -2.24
N ASN A 66 -16.08 0.39 -1.20
CA ASN A 66 -16.37 -0.92 -0.61
C ASN A 66 -15.08 -1.74 -0.38
N ALA A 67 -14.07 -1.12 0.23
CA ALA A 67 -12.80 -1.77 0.51
C ALA A 67 -13.00 -2.91 1.52
N LYS A 68 -12.23 -3.99 1.35
CA LYS A 68 -12.22 -5.14 2.26
C LYS A 68 -10.78 -5.44 2.64
N LYS A 69 -10.52 -5.72 3.92
CA LYS A 69 -9.24 -6.29 4.35
C LYS A 69 -9.17 -7.71 3.79
N ILE A 70 -8.12 -8.02 3.05
CA ILE A 70 -7.90 -9.34 2.42
C ILE A 70 -6.61 -10.02 2.90
N ASP A 71 -5.67 -9.23 3.44
CA ASP A 71 -4.42 -9.72 3.99
C ASP A 71 -3.84 -8.70 4.99
N GLU A 72 -2.73 -9.07 5.63
CA GLU A 72 -1.94 -8.23 6.53
C GLU A 72 -0.45 -8.38 6.24
N LEU A 73 0.28 -7.26 6.30
CA LEU A 73 1.74 -7.27 6.18
C LEU A 73 2.34 -7.68 7.52
N ILE A 74 2.84 -8.91 7.59
CA ILE A 74 3.48 -9.48 8.79
C ILE A 74 5.00 -9.48 8.73
N ASP A 75 5.58 -9.18 7.57
CA ASP A 75 7.02 -9.11 7.36
C ASP A 75 7.56 -7.78 7.92
N LEU A 76 8.24 -7.87 9.06
CA LEU A 76 8.76 -6.71 9.79
C LEU A 76 9.89 -6.02 9.02
N GLU A 77 10.76 -6.77 8.35
CA GLU A 77 11.87 -6.20 7.57
C GLU A 77 11.33 -5.40 6.38
N LEU A 78 10.33 -5.94 5.69
CA LEU A 78 9.64 -5.22 4.62
C LEU A 78 8.91 -3.97 5.15
N TYR A 79 8.27 -4.06 6.32
CA TYR A 79 7.62 -2.91 6.96
C TYR A 79 8.62 -1.79 7.27
N ASP A 80 9.78 -2.12 7.85
CA ASP A 80 10.82 -1.15 8.18
C ASP A 80 11.42 -0.52 6.92
N HIS A 81 11.65 -1.34 5.88
CA HIS A 81 12.11 -0.86 4.58
C HIS A 81 11.13 0.15 3.94
N ILE A 82 9.84 -0.18 3.92
CA ILE A 82 8.80 0.72 3.40
C ILE A 82 8.74 2.01 4.22
N SER A 83 8.81 1.92 5.55
CA SER A 83 8.75 3.08 6.44
C SER A 83 9.92 4.03 6.21
N SER A 84 11.14 3.50 6.01
CA SER A 84 12.33 4.28 5.66
C SER A 84 12.16 5.01 4.32
N LEU A 85 11.68 4.33 3.28
CA LEU A 85 11.48 4.90 1.96
C LEU A 85 10.39 5.99 1.93
N ILE A 86 9.33 5.85 2.72
CA ILE A 86 8.31 6.91 2.85
C ILE A 86 8.94 8.21 3.37
N GLY A 87 9.95 8.12 4.24
CA GLY A 87 10.72 9.27 4.72
C GLY A 87 11.45 10.02 3.60
N VAL A 88 11.77 9.38 2.48
CA VAL A 88 12.39 10.02 1.31
C VAL A 88 11.38 10.82 0.48
N ILE A 89 10.09 10.43 0.51
CA ILE A 89 9.02 11.07 -0.26
C ILE A 89 8.52 12.34 0.44
N ILE A 90 8.64 12.41 1.77
CA ILE A 90 8.16 13.53 2.57
C ILE A 90 9.26 14.59 2.68
N HIS A 91 8.99 15.78 2.14
CA HIS A 91 9.83 16.95 2.34
C HIS A 91 9.73 17.45 3.79
N ARG A 92 10.85 17.91 4.35
CA ARG A 92 10.93 18.48 5.70
C ARG A 92 10.37 19.90 5.74
#